data_AF-A0A1E4GSU2-F1
#
_entry.id   AF-A0A1E4GSU2-F1
#
_cell.length_a   1.000
_cell.length_b   1.000
_cell.length_c   1.000
_cell.angle_alpha   90.00
_cell.angle_beta   90.00
_cell.angle_gamma   90.00
#
_symmetry.space_group_name_H-M   'P 1'
#
loop_
_entity.id
_entity.type
_entity.pdbx_description
1 polymer ?
#
loop_
_entity_poly.entity_id
_entity_poly.type
_entity_poly.pdbx_seq_one_letter_code
_entity_poly.pdbx_strand_id
1 'polypeptide(L)'
;MASRFQPRRKTGSASGRFSPARFTTRPVQAPQPIRPPPPPAAVVDAVLRYHDVTLDQGGQRSLLRLSEDRLSDAEVVRALGGQTDRARRVAILWNERESEIIRVLEAA
;
A
#
# COMPACT_ATOMS: atom_id res chain seq x y z
N MET A 1 -26.92 9.81 -87.64
CA MET A 1 -27.21 9.25 -86.31
C MET A 1 -26.10 8.26 -85.96
N ALA A 2 -25.19 8.60 -85.04
CA ALA A 2 -24.11 7.72 -84.58
C ALA A 2 -24.01 7.81 -83.05
N SER A 3 -24.31 6.70 -82.39
CA SER A 3 -24.44 6.58 -80.94
C SER A 3 -23.07 6.54 -80.26
N ARG A 4 -22.84 7.45 -79.32
CA ARG A 4 -21.59 7.58 -78.56
C ARG A 4 -21.60 6.59 -77.39
N PHE A 5 -20.65 5.65 -77.42
CA PHE A 5 -20.36 4.71 -76.35
C PHE A 5 -19.90 5.43 -75.08
N GLN A 6 -20.53 5.16 -73.93
CA GLN A 6 -20.10 5.63 -72.61
C GLN A 6 -19.66 4.43 -71.76
N PRO A 7 -18.41 4.39 -71.25
CA PRO A 7 -17.97 3.31 -70.38
C PRO A 7 -18.53 3.46 -68.96
N ARG A 8 -19.09 2.36 -68.47
CA ARG A 8 -19.69 2.18 -67.15
C ARG A 8 -18.58 2.17 -66.07
N ARG A 9 -18.45 3.24 -65.28
CA ARG A 9 -17.51 3.28 -64.13
C ARG A 9 -18.00 2.31 -63.04
N LYS A 10 -17.25 1.24 -62.79
CA LYS A 10 -17.39 0.38 -61.59
C LYS A 10 -16.81 1.14 -60.40
N THR A 11 -17.66 1.68 -59.52
CA THR A 11 -17.24 2.26 -58.25
C THR A 11 -16.96 1.15 -57.24
N GLY A 12 -15.65 0.98 -56.98
CA GLY A 12 -15.01 0.53 -55.75
C GLY A 12 -15.84 -0.23 -54.71
N SER A 13 -15.45 -1.50 -54.55
CA SER A 13 -15.62 -2.27 -53.33
C SER A 13 -14.90 -1.62 -52.13
N ALA A 14 -15.53 -1.74 -50.96
CA ALA A 14 -14.93 -1.78 -49.63
C ALA A 14 -14.15 -0.55 -49.12
N SER A 15 -14.83 0.25 -48.30
CA SER A 15 -14.22 0.87 -47.11
C SER A 15 -15.26 0.97 -46.00
N GLY A 16 -15.60 -0.19 -45.42
CA GLY A 16 -16.20 -0.22 -44.10
C GLY A 16 -15.26 0.54 -43.16
N ARG A 17 -15.68 1.73 -42.73
CA ARG A 17 -14.88 2.59 -41.86
C ARG A 17 -14.64 1.84 -40.56
N PHE A 18 -13.42 1.35 -40.38
CA PHE A 18 -12.95 0.86 -39.10
C PHE A 18 -13.16 1.98 -38.08
N SER A 19 -14.11 1.78 -37.17
CA SER A 19 -14.40 2.75 -36.12
C SER A 19 -13.62 2.30 -34.88
N PRO A 20 -12.50 2.96 -34.52
CA PRO A 20 -11.68 2.55 -33.37
C PRO A 20 -12.37 2.81 -32.02
N ALA A 21 -13.53 3.47 -32.03
CA ALA A 21 -14.32 3.79 -30.84
C ALA A 21 -14.86 2.57 -30.06
N ARG A 22 -14.72 1.35 -30.58
CA ARG A 22 -15.13 0.11 -29.88
C ARG A 22 -14.05 -0.46 -28.95
N PHE A 23 -12.86 0.14 -28.91
CA PHE A 23 -11.73 -0.32 -28.10
C PHE A 23 -11.42 0.59 -26.91
N THR A 24 -12.40 1.33 -26.39
CA THR A 24 -12.23 1.93 -25.05
C THR A 24 -12.32 0.81 -24.02
N THR A 25 -11.18 0.22 -23.68
CA THR A 25 -11.05 -0.70 -22.56
C THR A 25 -11.51 0.04 -21.31
N ARG A 26 -12.67 -0.35 -20.79
CA ARG A 26 -13.11 0.07 -19.45
C ARG A 26 -11.97 -0.33 -18.50
N PRO A 27 -11.37 0.62 -17.75
CA PRO A 27 -10.33 0.26 -16.79
C PRO A 27 -10.96 -0.73 -15.80
N VAL A 28 -10.53 -1.99 -15.88
CA VAL A 28 -10.87 -2.99 -14.87
C VAL A 28 -10.03 -2.63 -13.67
N GLN A 29 -10.68 -2.06 -12.66
CA GLN A 29 -10.01 -1.74 -11.40
C GLN A 29 -9.51 -3.04 -10.79
N ALA A 30 -8.18 -3.17 -10.64
CA ALA A 30 -7.59 -4.32 -9.97
C ALA A 30 -8.15 -4.41 -8.54
N PRO A 31 -8.44 -5.63 -8.04
CA PRO A 31 -8.81 -5.81 -6.64
C PRO A 31 -7.73 -5.19 -5.76
N GLN A 32 -8.11 -4.25 -4.90
CA GLN A 32 -7.16 -3.67 -3.97
C GLN A 32 -6.83 -4.71 -2.90
N PRO A 33 -5.54 -4.92 -2.56
CA PRO A 33 -5.19 -5.79 -1.47
C PRO A 33 -5.81 -5.25 -0.18
N ILE A 34 -6.51 -6.12 0.56
CA ILE A 34 -7.06 -5.79 1.87
C ILE A 34 -5.86 -5.47 2.78
N ARG A 35 -5.69 -4.20 3.13
CA ARG A 35 -4.64 -3.79 4.07
C ARG A 35 -5.17 -3.99 5.48
N PRO A 36 -4.37 -4.57 6.41
CA PRO A 36 -4.75 -4.60 7.80
C PRO A 36 -4.95 -3.16 8.30
N PRO A 37 -5.88 -2.96 9.25
CA PRO A 37 -6.05 -1.66 9.86
C PRO A 37 -4.75 -1.23 10.53
N PRO A 38 -4.42 0.07 10.57
CA PRO A 38 -3.23 0.53 11.28
C PRO A 38 -3.27 0.12 12.76
N PRO A 39 -2.10 0.00 13.41
CA PRO A 39 -2.05 -0.27 14.84
C PRO A 39 -2.70 0.88 15.64
N PRO A 40 -3.32 0.58 16.80
CA PRO A 40 -3.90 1.61 17.65
C PRO A 40 -2.82 2.57 18.16
N ALA A 41 -3.18 3.84 18.35
CA ALA A 41 -2.25 4.86 18.85
C ALA A 41 -1.59 4.46 20.18
N ALA A 42 -2.34 3.81 21.08
CA ALA A 42 -1.82 3.32 22.36
C ALA A 42 -0.66 2.33 22.19
N VAL A 43 -0.67 1.50 21.14
CA VAL A 43 0.42 0.57 20.86
C VAL A 43 1.67 1.32 20.40
N VAL A 44 1.50 2.28 19.49
CA VAL A 44 2.61 3.10 19.00
C VAL A 44 3.24 3.90 20.14
N ASP A 45 2.42 4.55 20.97
CA ASP A 45 2.87 5.30 22.14
C ASP A 45 3.62 4.40 23.13
N ALA A 46 3.07 3.22 23.43
CA ALA A 46 3.72 2.27 24.33
C ALA A 46 5.08 1.79 23.80
N VAL A 47 5.22 1.53 22.49
CA VAL A 47 6.52 1.16 21.91
C VAL A 47 7.51 2.32 22.03
N LEU A 48 7.11 3.55 21.67
CA LEU A 48 8.02 4.70 21.79
C LEU A 48 8.48 4.92 23.23
N ARG A 49 7.56 4.78 24.20
CA ARG A 49 7.82 5.09 25.61
C ARG A 49 8.52 3.98 26.37
N TYR A 50 8.21 2.71 26.05
CA TYR A 50 8.59 1.57 26.87
C TYR A 50 9.46 0.54 26.16
N HIS A 51 9.87 0.77 24.89
CA HIS A 51 10.78 -0.13 24.21
C HIS A 51 12.01 -0.41 25.04
N ASP A 52 12.39 -1.68 25.07
CA ASP A 52 13.58 -2.20 25.70
C ASP A 52 14.49 -2.88 24.67
N VAL A 53 13.99 -3.11 23.45
CA VAL A 53 14.76 -3.64 22.34
C VAL A 53 14.93 -2.57 21.28
N THR A 54 16.20 -2.29 20.97
CA THR A 54 16.64 -1.39 19.92
C THR A 54 17.60 -2.13 19.00
N LEU A 55 17.27 -2.22 17.71
CA LEU A 55 18.12 -2.84 16.69
C LEU A 55 18.60 -1.76 15.73
N ASP A 56 19.92 -1.55 15.65
CA ASP A 56 20.52 -0.64 14.68
C ASP A 56 20.26 -1.11 13.24
N GLN A 57 19.74 -0.23 12.41
CA GLN A 57 19.50 -0.46 10.98
C GLN A 57 20.53 0.28 10.10
N GLY A 58 21.51 0.94 10.72
CA GLY A 58 22.49 1.80 10.08
C GLY A 58 21.89 3.15 9.67
N GLY A 59 22.76 4.09 9.31
CA GLY A 59 22.34 5.39 8.79
C GLY A 59 21.50 6.22 9.78
N GLN A 60 21.77 6.09 11.08
CA GLN A 60 21.02 6.75 12.17
C GLN A 60 19.53 6.34 12.21
N ARG A 61 19.25 5.09 11.88
CA ARG A 61 17.92 4.49 11.98
C ARG A 61 17.96 3.33 12.93
N SER A 62 16.96 3.25 13.79
CA SER A 62 16.81 2.17 14.75
C SER A 62 15.42 1.55 14.63
N LEU A 63 15.34 0.25 14.93
CA LEU A 63 14.08 -0.47 15.04
C LEU A 63 13.77 -0.66 16.53
N LEU A 64 12.70 -0.02 16.99
CA LEU A 64 12.23 -0.05 18.37
C LEU A 64 11.13 -1.08 18.51
N ARG A 65 11.19 -1.94 19.53
CA ARG A 65 10.12 -2.88 19.88
C ARG A 65 10.09 -3.18 21.38
N LEU A 66 8.99 -3.77 21.82
CA LEU A 66 8.88 -4.36 23.17
C LEU A 66 9.32 -5.82 23.13
N SER A 67 10.12 -6.26 24.09
CA SER A 67 10.38 -7.69 24.33
C SER A 67 9.18 -8.37 24.96
N GLU A 68 9.20 -9.71 25.00
CA GLU A 68 8.17 -10.49 25.69
C GLU A 68 8.14 -10.22 27.19
N ASP A 69 9.30 -10.03 27.80
CA ASP A 69 9.43 -9.70 29.22
C ASP A 69 8.79 -8.33 29.49
N ARG A 70 9.12 -7.34 28.66
CA ARG A 70 8.60 -5.98 28.79
C ARG A 70 7.08 -5.89 28.58
N LEU A 71 6.51 -6.75 27.75
CA LEU A 71 5.06 -6.86 27.56
C LEU A 71 4.33 -7.42 28.78
N SER A 72 5.05 -8.07 29.69
CA SER A 72 4.49 -8.61 30.94
C SER A 72 4.57 -7.62 32.10
N ASP A 73 5.31 -6.51 31.95
CA ASP A 73 5.43 -5.49 32.98
C ASP A 73 4.10 -4.78 33.25
N ALA A 74 3.73 -4.66 34.52
CA ALA A 74 2.44 -4.12 34.94
C ALA A 74 2.15 -2.71 34.40
N GLU A 75 3.17 -1.86 34.30
CA GLU A 75 3.03 -0.51 33.73
C GLU A 75 2.69 -0.57 32.23
N VAL A 76 3.39 -1.43 31.48
CA VAL A 76 3.23 -1.59 30.03
C VAL A 76 1.87 -2.23 29.72
N VAL A 77 1.49 -3.27 30.47
CA VAL A 77 0.16 -3.90 30.36
C VAL A 77 -0.95 -2.87 30.62
N ARG A 78 -0.79 -2.01 31.62
CA ARG A 78 -1.77 -0.94 31.90
C ARG A 78 -1.87 0.07 30.77
N ALA A 79 -0.75 0.43 30.14
CA ALA A 79 -0.72 1.37 29.01
C ALA A 79 -1.33 0.77 27.73
N LEU A 80 -1.08 -0.51 27.47
CA LEU A 80 -1.58 -1.21 26.30
C LEU A 80 -3.05 -1.64 26.43
N GLY A 81 -3.53 -1.85 27.66
CA GLY A 81 -4.84 -2.43 27.91
C GLY A 81 -4.97 -3.80 27.23
N GLY A 82 -6.03 -3.99 26.42
CA GLY A 82 -6.26 -5.23 25.69
C GLY A 82 -5.42 -5.42 24.42
N GLN A 83 -4.39 -4.60 24.19
CA GLN A 83 -3.62 -4.59 22.93
C GLN A 83 -2.25 -5.29 23.03
N THR A 84 -1.96 -6.01 24.12
CA THR A 84 -0.66 -6.67 24.36
C THR A 84 -0.24 -7.61 23.22
N ASP A 85 -1.16 -8.46 22.74
CA ASP A 85 -0.88 -9.39 21.64
C ASP A 85 -0.54 -8.66 20.34
N ARG A 86 -1.20 -7.52 20.10
CA ARG A 86 -0.93 -6.69 18.94
C ARG A 86 0.42 -6.00 19.07
N ALA A 87 0.72 -5.45 20.25
CA ALA A 87 2.00 -4.80 20.54
C ALA A 87 3.20 -5.72 20.36
N ARG A 88 3.06 -7.03 20.67
CA ARG A 88 4.09 -8.04 20.40
C ARG A 88 4.55 -8.09 18.95
N ARG A 89 3.65 -7.76 18.01
CA ARG A 89 3.91 -7.82 16.57
C ARG A 89 4.31 -6.48 15.97
N VAL A 90 4.34 -5.41 16.78
CA VAL A 90 4.62 -4.06 16.30
C VAL A 90 6.06 -3.67 16.56
N ALA A 91 6.68 -3.07 15.54
CA ALA A 91 7.97 -2.41 15.66
C ALA A 91 7.93 -1.03 14.98
N ILE A 92 8.70 -0.09 15.50
CA ILE A 92 8.79 1.27 14.96
C ILE A 92 10.17 1.46 14.35
N LEU A 93 10.21 1.76 13.06
CA LEU A 93 11.42 2.28 12.43
C LEU A 93 11.52 3.78 12.74
N TRP A 94 12.56 4.13 13.48
CA TRP A 94 12.80 5.45 14.03
C TRP A 94 14.00 6.13 13.37
N ASN A 95 13.89 7.44 13.15
CA ASN A 95 14.99 8.30 12.73
C ASN A 95 15.61 8.96 13.95
N GLU A 96 16.83 8.56 14.32
CA GLU A 96 17.54 9.11 15.47
C GLU A 96 17.95 10.58 15.27
N ARG A 97 18.24 10.97 14.02
CA ARG A 97 18.68 12.35 13.72
C ARG A 97 17.52 13.34 13.86
N GLU A 98 16.37 12.98 13.31
CA GLU A 98 15.22 13.88 13.21
C GLU A 98 14.23 13.70 14.37
N SER A 99 14.40 12.65 15.18
CA SER A 99 13.44 12.25 16.22
C SER A 99 12.05 12.00 15.66
N GLU A 100 11.97 11.23 14.58
CA GLU A 100 10.72 10.99 13.84
C GLU A 100 10.46 9.51 13.58
N ILE A 101 9.17 9.15 13.53
CA ILE A 101 8.72 7.84 13.06
C ILE A 101 8.84 7.80 11.54
N ILE A 102 9.73 6.96 11.02
CA ILE A 102 9.81 6.68 9.57
C ILE A 102 8.64 5.78 9.18
N ARG A 103 8.44 4.70 9.95
CA ARG A 103 7.42 3.70 9.64
C ARG A 103 7.04 2.87 10.85
N VAL A 104 5.75 2.52 10.94
CA VAL A 104 5.27 1.48 11.86
C VAL A 104 5.13 0.17 11.08
N LEU A 105 5.71 -0.90 11.62
CA LEU A 105 5.70 -2.24 11.06
C LEU A 105 4.87 -3.15 11.97
N GLU A 106 4.04 -3.99 11.37
CA GLU A 106 3.23 -4.98 12.09
C GLU A 106 3.40 -6.33 11.38
N ALA A 107 3.81 -7.36 12.12
CA ALA A 107 3.88 -8.73 11.61
C ALA A 107 2.48 -9.34 11.47
N ALA A 108 2.30 -10.18 10.44
CA ALA A 108 1.05 -10.88 10.16
C ALA A 108 0.74 -11.97 11.20
#